data_AF-A0A929CE97-F1
#
_entry.id   AF-A0A929CE97-F1
#
_cell.length_a   1.000
_cell.length_b   1.000
_cell.length_c   1.000
_cell.angle_alpha   90.00
_cell.angle_beta   90.00
_cell.angle_gamma   90.00
#
_symmetry.space_group_name_H-M   'P 1'
#
loop_
_entity.id
_entity.type
_entity.pdbx_description
1 polymer ?
#
loop_
_entity_poly.entity_id
_entity_poly.type
_entity_poly.pdbx_seq_one_letter_code
_entity_poly.pdbx_strand_id
1 'polypeptide(L)'
;VEADRGRVAFQRGPLVFCAEWPDNEDAQVLSLMIDETSVSETRYEPELLNGAQSITVRGVTVSQNQAGKQLFSDPHDIILIPYHLWNNRGPGEMMVWLPLLPE
;
A
#
# COMPACT_ATOMS: atom_id res chain seq x y z
N VAL A 1 10.90 16.85 1.62
CA VAL A 1 9.94 16.94 2.74
C VAL A 1 10.37 15.89 3.76
N GLU A 2 10.48 16.22 5.04
CA GLU A 2 11.03 15.30 6.06
C GLU A 2 10.14 14.06 6.26
N ALA A 3 8.82 14.26 6.30
CA ALA A 3 7.83 13.19 6.48
C ALA A 3 7.86 12.11 5.37
N ASP A 4 8.32 12.45 4.17
CA ASP A 4 8.26 11.56 3.00
C ASP A 4 9.62 10.92 2.68
N ARG A 5 10.62 11.08 3.55
CA ARG A 5 11.97 10.54 3.31
C ARG A 5 11.92 9.01 3.28
N GLY A 6 12.46 8.41 2.22
CA GLY A 6 12.49 6.95 2.07
C GLY A 6 11.12 6.34 1.75
N ARG A 7 10.16 7.15 1.29
CA ARG A 7 8.81 6.73 0.94
C ARG A 7 8.49 7.07 -0.51
N VAL A 8 7.54 6.34 -1.08
CA VAL A 8 7.02 6.55 -2.43
C VAL A 8 5.50 6.67 -2.40
N ALA A 9 4.94 7.46 -3.31
CA ALA A 9 3.50 7.52 -3.58
C ALA A 9 3.25 7.08 -5.03
N PHE A 10 2.13 6.40 -5.25
CA PHE A 10 1.75 5.90 -6.56
C PHE A 10 0.75 6.85 -7.23
N GLN A 11 0.94 7.07 -8.53
CA GLN A 11 0.09 7.93 -9.32
C GLN A 11 -0.16 7.33 -10.70
N ARG A 12 -1.39 7.47 -11.19
CA ARG A 12 -1.76 7.14 -12.57
C ARG A 12 -2.61 8.27 -13.16
N GLY A 13 -2.07 8.97 -14.16
CA GLY A 13 -2.70 10.17 -14.68
C GLY A 13 -2.82 11.24 -13.58
N PRO A 14 -4.00 11.83 -13.33
CA PRO A 14 -4.17 12.86 -12.29
C PRO A 14 -4.42 12.29 -10.89
N LEU A 15 -4.56 10.97 -10.73
CA LEU A 15 -5.00 10.34 -9.48
C LEU A 15 -3.81 9.80 -8.69
N VAL A 16 -3.75 10.19 -7.41
CA VAL A 16 -2.89 9.58 -6.39
C VAL A 16 -3.61 8.38 -5.79
N PHE A 17 -2.86 7.34 -5.46
CA PHE A 17 -3.35 6.08 -4.92
C PHE A 17 -2.90 5.89 -3.46
N CYS A 18 -3.65 5.08 -2.71
CA CYS A 18 -3.33 4.68 -1.34
C CYS A 18 -3.58 3.19 -1.12
N ALA A 19 -2.86 2.58 -0.19
CA ALA A 19 -3.20 1.27 0.36
C ALA A 19 -4.34 1.46 1.39
N GLU A 20 -5.37 0.61 1.33
CA GLU A 20 -6.48 0.59 2.29
C GLU A 20 -6.65 -0.82 2.87
N TRP A 21 -7.07 -0.90 4.14
CA TRP A 21 -7.20 -2.15 4.87
C TRP A 21 -8.06 -3.24 4.20
N PRO A 22 -9.19 -2.97 3.49
CA PRO A 22 -10.01 -4.02 2.88
C PRO A 22 -9.33 -4.72 1.71
N ASP A 23 -8.34 -4.09 1.07
CA ASP A 23 -7.64 -4.68 -0.08
C ASP A 23 -6.31 -5.34 0.34
N ASN A 24 -5.93 -5.20 1.61
CA ASN A 24 -4.66 -5.66 2.15
C ASN A 24 -4.87 -6.36 3.51
N GLU A 25 -5.97 -7.09 3.70
CA GLU A 25 -6.43 -7.57 5.02
C GLU A 25 -5.42 -8.44 5.79
N ASP A 26 -4.62 -9.24 5.08
CA ASP A 26 -3.57 -10.08 5.68
C ASP A 26 -2.37 -9.25 6.18
N ALA A 27 -2.30 -7.97 5.80
CA ALA A 27 -1.25 -7.04 6.17
C ALA A 27 -1.82 -5.88 6.99
N GLN A 28 -1.10 -5.49 8.04
CA GLN A 28 -1.33 -4.17 8.63
C GLN A 28 -0.84 -3.15 7.62
N VAL A 29 -1.72 -2.27 7.11
CA VAL A 29 -1.38 -1.30 6.06
C VAL A 29 -0.25 -0.39 6.52
N LEU A 30 -0.21 -0.07 7.82
CA LEU A 30 0.85 0.74 8.41
C LEU A 30 2.23 0.04 8.45
N SER A 31 2.26 -1.26 8.21
CA SER A 31 3.44 -2.12 8.25
C SER A 31 3.91 -2.55 6.86
N LEU A 32 3.28 -2.04 5.78
CA LEU A 32 3.66 -2.34 4.41
C LEU A 32 4.98 -1.66 4.02
N MET A 33 5.79 -2.36 3.23
CA MET A 33 6.99 -1.84 2.60
C MET A 33 7.06 -2.32 1.15
N ILE A 34 7.39 -1.40 0.25
CA ILE A 34 7.39 -1.64 -1.20
C ILE A 34 8.74 -2.18 -1.65
N ASP A 35 8.71 -3.16 -2.55
CA ASP A 35 9.88 -3.54 -3.32
C ASP A 35 10.09 -2.51 -4.45
N GLU A 36 11.09 -1.64 -4.29
CA GLU A 36 11.42 -0.58 -5.25
C GLU A 36 11.76 -1.13 -6.65
N THR A 37 12.17 -2.39 -6.75
CA THR A 37 12.51 -3.03 -8.04
C THR A 37 11.30 -3.66 -8.72
N SER A 38 10.16 -3.73 -8.04
CA SER A 38 8.96 -4.34 -8.59
C SER A 38 8.29 -3.46 -9.66
N VAL A 39 7.77 -4.13 -10.69
CA VAL A 39 6.94 -3.48 -11.69
C VAL A 39 5.52 -3.42 -11.16
N SER A 40 4.92 -2.22 -11.18
CA SER A 40 3.52 -2.06 -10.84
C SER A 40 2.61 -2.36 -12.03
N GLU A 41 1.48 -3.00 -11.76
CA GLU A 41 0.46 -3.34 -12.75
C GLU A 41 -0.84 -2.59 -12.44
N THR A 42 -1.62 -2.28 -13.47
CA THR A 42 -2.89 -1.55 -13.32
C THR A 42 -4.04 -2.39 -13.84
N ARG A 43 -5.15 -2.43 -13.11
CA ARG A 43 -6.36 -3.16 -13.52
C ARG A 43 -7.61 -2.32 -13.30
N TYR A 44 -8.57 -2.40 -14.22
CA TYR A 44 -9.90 -1.85 -13.99
C TYR A 44 -10.74 -2.83 -13.15
N GLU A 45 -11.21 -2.38 -12.00
CA GLU A 45 -12.04 -3.13 -11.06
C GLU A 45 -13.49 -2.61 -11.15
N PRO A 46 -14.40 -3.31 -11.86
CA PRO A 46 -15.77 -2.81 -12.07
C PRO A 46 -16.58 -2.74 -10.77
N GLU A 47 -16.30 -3.61 -9.80
CA GLU A 47 -17.01 -3.69 -8.51
C GLU A 47 -16.44 -2.75 -7.45
N LEU A 48 -15.28 -2.13 -7.70
CA LEU A 48 -14.65 -1.21 -6.76
C LEU A 48 -15.33 0.16 -6.84
N LEU A 49 -16.25 0.43 -5.91
CA LEU A 49 -16.82 1.77 -5.64
C LEU A 49 -17.30 2.50 -6.92
N ASN A 50 -18.17 1.84 -7.68
CA ASN A 50 -18.70 2.28 -8.99
C ASN A 50 -17.70 2.23 -10.15
N GLY A 51 -16.65 1.41 -10.04
CA GLY A 51 -15.68 1.18 -11.09
C GLY A 51 -14.48 2.10 -10.96
N ALA A 52 -13.32 1.52 -10.67
CA ALA A 52 -12.08 2.27 -10.50
C ALA A 52 -10.88 1.50 -11.03
N GLN A 53 -9.78 2.21 -11.29
CA GLN A 53 -8.49 1.57 -11.54
C GLN A 53 -7.87 1.22 -10.19
N SER A 54 -7.26 0.05 -10.07
CA SER A 54 -6.36 -0.33 -8.98
C SER A 54 -4.92 -0.36 -9.50
N ILE A 55 -3.96 -0.27 -8.57
CA ILE A 55 -2.56 -0.57 -8.82
C ILE A 55 -2.16 -1.73 -7.92
N THR A 56 -1.54 -2.75 -8.50
CA THR A 56 -0.89 -3.83 -7.76
C THR A 56 0.61 -3.68 -7.85
N VAL A 57 1.30 -3.78 -6.71
CA VAL A 57 2.76 -3.71 -6.63
C VAL A 57 3.27 -4.74 -5.62
N ARG A 58 4.50 -5.23 -5.79
CA ARG A 58 5.07 -6.21 -4.87
C ARG A 58 5.70 -5.51 -3.68
N GLY A 59 5.60 -6.16 -2.52
CA GLY A 59 6.20 -5.67 -1.29
C GLY A 59 6.21 -6.72 -0.20
N VAL A 60 6.39 -6.30 1.03
CA VAL A 60 6.40 -7.15 2.23
C VAL A 60 5.70 -6.43 3.37
N THR A 61 5.28 -7.21 4.37
CA THR A 61 4.89 -6.68 5.68
C THR A 61 6.08 -6.76 6.63
N VAL A 62 6.38 -5.65 7.29
CA VAL A 62 7.45 -5.53 8.29
C VAL A 62 6.86 -5.62 9.69
N SER A 63 7.39 -6.50 10.52
CA SER A 63 7.02 -6.62 11.93
C SER A 63 8.27 -6.66 12.81
N GLN A 64 8.10 -6.55 14.12
CA GLN A 64 9.21 -6.66 15.08
C GLN A 64 8.96 -7.79 16.06
N ASN A 65 10.01 -8.56 16.37
CA ASN A 65 9.95 -9.54 17.44
C ASN A 65 10.19 -8.89 18.81
N GLN A 66 10.05 -9.67 19.89
CA GLN A 66 10.25 -9.19 21.27
C GLN A 66 11.65 -8.63 21.55
N ALA A 67 12.65 -8.98 20.74
CA ALA A 67 14.02 -8.48 20.85
C ALA A 67 14.28 -7.22 19.99
N GLY A 68 13.23 -6.65 19.37
CA GLY A 68 13.34 -5.48 18.50
C GLY A 68 13.96 -5.77 17.13
N LYS A 69 14.18 -7.04 16.78
CA LYS A 69 14.66 -7.42 15.45
C LYS A 69 13.48 -7.39 14.48
N GLN A 70 13.69 -6.72 13.34
CA GLN A 70 12.72 -6.71 12.26
C GLN A 70 12.60 -8.07 11.58
N LEU A 71 11.37 -8.43 11.26
CA LEU A 71 10.96 -9.62 10.53
C LEU A 71 10.20 -9.16 9.30
N PHE A 72 10.48 -9.81 8.17
CA PHE A 72 9.83 -9.54 6.89
C PHE A 72 8.97 -10.76 6.54
N SER A 73 7.77 -10.52 6.03
CA SER A 73 6.97 -11.57 5.42
C SER A 73 7.62 -12.08 4.12
N ASP A 74 7.09 -13.18 3.58
CA ASP A 74 7.31 -13.49 2.18
C ASP A 74 6.75 -12.36 1.28
N PRO A 75 7.33 -12.14 0.09
CA PRO A 75 6.84 -11.13 -0.83
C PRO A 75 5.34 -11.31 -1.19
N HIS A 76 4.64 -10.21 -0.96
CA HIS A 76 3.24 -9.86 -1.15
C HIS A 76 2.80 -9.21 -2.44
N ASP A 77 1.54 -9.36 -2.85
CA ASP A 77 0.87 -8.29 -3.59
C ASP A 77 0.34 -7.25 -2.60
N ILE A 78 0.49 -5.97 -2.95
CA ILE A 78 -0.09 -4.82 -2.26
C ILE A 78 -1.01 -4.13 -3.25
N ILE A 79 -2.27 -3.97 -2.87
CA ILE A 79 -3.32 -3.39 -3.71
C ILE A 79 -3.56 -1.95 -3.27
N LEU A 80 -3.51 -1.04 -4.25
CA LEU A 80 -3.75 0.38 -4.06
C LEU A 80 -5.00 0.82 -4.81
N ILE A 81 -5.79 1.68 -4.18
CA ILE A 81 -6.98 2.31 -4.75
C ILE A 81 -6.79 3.83 -4.87
N PRO A 82 -7.55 4.53 -5.72
CA PRO A 82 -7.53 5.99 -5.77
C PRO A 82 -7.81 6.59 -4.39
N TYR A 83 -6.97 7.54 -3.96
CA TYR A 83 -7.03 8.12 -2.62
C TYR A 83 -8.42 8.70 -2.25
N HIS A 84 -9.10 9.30 -3.22
CA HIS A 84 -10.43 9.88 -3.00
C HIS A 84 -11.54 8.84 -2.74
N LEU A 85 -11.27 7.55 -2.93
CA LEU A 85 -12.19 6.45 -2.69
C LEU A 85 -12.03 5.82 -1.30
N TRP A 86 -10.96 6.17 -0.57
CA TRP A 86 -10.72 5.73 0.81
C TRP A 86 -11.91 6.04 1.73
N ASN A 87 -12.12 5.17 2.74
CA ASN A 87 -13.08 5.32 3.82
C ASN A 87 -14.56 5.27 3.38
N ASN A 88 -14.83 4.73 2.19
CA ASN A 88 -16.19 4.39 1.74
C ASN A 88 -16.62 2.97 2.14
N ARG A 89 -15.70 2.18 2.74
CA ARG A 89 -15.92 0.78 3.13
C ARG A 89 -15.79 0.52 4.64
N GLY A 90 -15.78 1.59 5.43
CA GLY A 90 -15.64 1.56 6.88
C GLY A 90 -14.28 2.08 7.37
N PRO A 91 -14.18 2.42 8.65
CA PRO A 91 -12.97 2.99 9.22
C PRO A 91 -11.86 1.95 9.30
N GLY A 92 -10.65 2.35 8.95
CA GLY A 92 -9.44 1.54 9.16
C GLY A 92 -8.21 2.19 8.56
N GLU A 93 -7.10 1.45 8.55
CA GLU A 93 -5.79 1.96 8.17
C GLU A 93 -5.71 2.34 6.68
N MET A 94 -4.93 3.38 6.40
CA MET A 94 -4.63 3.84 5.06
C MET A 94 -3.27 4.51 5.00
N MET A 95 -2.56 4.33 3.87
CA MET A 95 -1.29 5.00 3.61
C MET A 95 -1.15 5.42 2.15
N VAL A 96 -0.76 6.69 1.94
CA VAL A 96 -0.36 7.22 0.63
C VAL A 96 1.14 7.05 0.39
N TRP A 97 1.95 7.39 1.38
CA TRP A 97 3.41 7.39 1.31
C TRP A 97 3.97 6.09 1.90
N LEU A 98 4.18 5.11 1.03
CA LEU A 98 4.60 3.76 1.39
C LEU A 98 6.13 3.69 1.55
N PRO A 99 6.67 3.12 2.64
CA PRO A 99 8.11 2.92 2.85
C PRO A 99 8.78 2.09 1.75
N LEU A 100 9.99 2.49 1.35
CA LEU A 100 10.90 1.68 0.53
C LEU A 100 11.98 0.99 1.37
N LEU A 101 12.20 1.48 2.59
CA LEU A 101 13.21 1.02 3.52
C LEU A 101 12.56 0.79 4.89
N PRO A 102 13.09 -0.16 5.67
CA PRO A 102 12.67 -0.34 7.05
C PRO A 102 13.01 0.90 7.89
N GLU A 103 12.14 1.24 8.85
CA GLU A 103 12.33 2.32 9.84
C GLU A 103 13.31 1.94 10.96
#